data_AF-A0A914FZF2-F1
#
_entry.id   AF-A0A914FZF2-F1
#
_cell.length_a   1.000
_cell.length_b   1.000
_cell.length_c   1.000
_cell.angle_alpha   90.00
_cell.angle_beta   90.00
_cell.angle_gamma   90.00
#
_symmetry.space_group_name_H-M   'P 1'
#
loop_
_entity.id
_entity.type
_entity.pdbx_description
1 polymer ?
#
loop_
_entity_poly.entity_id
_entity_poly.type
_entity_poly.pdbx_seq_one_letter_code
_entity_poly.pdbx_strand_id
1 'polypeptide(L)'
;MSNKERVEGEFVKPIIYGNRAEKLSEKMPNNHTHRWTVYVRSYNNEKLSNYVRKVQFKIHSDYKNPIQVVETEPYEITETGWGEFHVQIKLYFIDPMERQVLCSHYLALHQPEYSDEKGDKFVLKECYDEIIFVNPLRKIYDAITNEEFVDRTNPIPWQFEETIKEDEEFLESLAAQSEKEVEELI
;
A
#
# COMPACT_ATOMS: atom_id res chain seq x y z
N MET A 1 -23.49 -17.94 -21.71
CA MET A 1 -23.84 -16.57 -21.29
C MET A 1 -22.77 -15.63 -21.82
N SER A 2 -23.14 -14.49 -22.39
CA SER A 2 -22.20 -13.57 -23.05
C SER A 2 -21.27 -12.93 -22.01
N ASN A 3 -20.00 -13.32 -21.98
CA ASN A 3 -18.99 -12.80 -21.03
C ASN A 3 -18.57 -11.34 -21.31
N LYS A 4 -19.42 -10.56 -22.01
CA LYS A 4 -19.17 -9.18 -22.44
C LYS A 4 -20.25 -8.19 -21.99
N GLU A 5 -21.30 -8.67 -21.31
CA GLU A 5 -22.32 -7.79 -20.76
C GLU A 5 -21.69 -6.86 -19.72
N ARG A 6 -22.00 -5.56 -19.80
CA ARG A 6 -21.56 -4.54 -18.85
C ARG A 6 -22.77 -4.09 -18.05
N VAL A 7 -22.57 -3.90 -16.74
CA VAL A 7 -23.60 -3.39 -15.84
C VAL A 7 -23.44 -1.89 -15.75
N GLU A 8 -24.49 -1.13 -16.04
CA GLU A 8 -24.45 0.34 -16.00
C GLU A 8 -24.31 0.84 -14.55
N GLY A 9 -23.41 1.80 -14.34
CA GLY A 9 -23.18 2.42 -13.04
C GLY A 9 -21.71 2.59 -12.69
N GLU A 10 -21.47 3.18 -11.52
CA GLU A 10 -20.14 3.37 -10.93
C GLU A 10 -20.09 2.64 -9.60
N PHE A 11 -19.06 1.81 -9.42
CA PHE A 11 -18.87 1.02 -8.22
C PHE A 11 -17.49 1.31 -7.65
N VAL A 12 -17.44 1.72 -6.39
CA VAL A 12 -16.23 2.19 -5.73
C VAL A 12 -15.75 1.14 -4.75
N LYS A 13 -14.46 0.80 -4.83
CA LYS A 13 -13.78 -0.11 -3.89
C LYS A 13 -12.58 0.58 -3.26
N PRO A 14 -12.66 0.93 -1.96
CA PRO A 14 -11.58 1.63 -1.27
C PRO A 14 -10.43 0.68 -0.95
N ILE A 15 -9.22 1.14 -1.23
CA ILE A 15 -7.97 0.43 -1.00
C ILE A 15 -6.99 1.29 -0.22
N ILE A 16 -6.04 0.63 0.42
CA ILE A 16 -4.82 1.26 0.91
C ILE A 16 -3.65 0.53 0.28
N TYR A 17 -2.67 1.30 -0.17
CA TYR A 17 -1.36 0.78 -0.54
C TYR A 17 -0.28 1.60 0.14
N GLY A 18 0.86 0.98 0.40
CA GLY A 18 1.89 1.64 1.17
C GLY A 18 3.07 0.74 1.47
N ASN A 19 3.89 1.19 2.41
CA ASN A 19 4.97 0.38 2.96
C ASN A 19 5.12 0.54 4.48
N ARG A 20 5.60 -0.53 5.10
CA ARG A 20 6.17 -0.53 6.45
C ARG A 20 7.66 -0.85 6.35
N ALA A 21 8.52 -0.15 7.07
CA ALA A 21 9.95 -0.37 7.09
C ALA A 21 10.50 -0.36 8.52
N GLU A 22 11.50 -1.19 8.77
CA GLU A 22 12.16 -1.32 10.06
C GLU A 22 13.66 -1.36 9.85
N LYS A 23 14.40 -0.71 10.74
CA LYS A 23 15.86 -0.73 10.69
C LYS A 23 16.38 -2.12 11.07
N LEU A 24 17.32 -2.65 10.29
CA LEU A 24 17.99 -3.91 10.61
C LEU A 24 18.93 -3.70 11.80
N SER A 25 18.88 -4.62 12.77
CA SER A 25 19.77 -4.62 13.93
C SER A 25 21.22 -4.93 13.56
N GLU A 26 21.41 -5.77 12.54
CA GLU A 26 22.72 -6.21 12.07
C GLU A 26 23.06 -5.60 10.70
N LYS A 27 24.34 -5.26 10.51
CA LYS A 27 24.84 -4.83 9.22
C LYS A 27 24.91 -6.02 8.27
N MET A 28 24.06 -6.00 7.24
CA MET A 28 24.08 -7.01 6.19
C MET A 28 25.32 -6.88 5.29
N PRO A 29 25.83 -7.98 4.69
CA PRO A 29 26.99 -7.95 3.79
C PRO A 29 26.82 -7.04 2.56
N ASN A 30 25.58 -6.81 2.12
CA ASN A 30 25.21 -5.95 0.99
C ASN A 30 24.95 -4.49 1.40
N ASN A 31 25.28 -4.11 2.63
CA ASN A 31 25.08 -2.77 3.18
C ASN A 31 23.60 -2.33 3.24
N HIS A 32 22.66 -3.28 3.20
CA HIS A 32 21.25 -2.98 3.43
C HIS A 32 21.04 -2.55 4.88
N THR A 33 20.21 -1.53 5.09
CA THR A 33 19.98 -0.89 6.39
C THR A 33 18.58 -1.11 6.92
N HIS A 34 17.60 -1.37 6.05
CA HIS A 34 16.20 -1.55 6.40
C HIS A 34 15.65 -2.84 5.80
N ARG A 35 14.69 -3.45 6.51
CA ARG A 35 13.72 -4.38 5.96
C ARG A 35 12.45 -3.60 5.69
N TRP A 36 11.85 -3.77 4.53
CA TRP A 36 10.63 -3.07 4.16
C TRP A 36 9.65 -4.02 3.49
N THR A 37 8.37 -3.76 3.70
CA THR A 37 7.25 -4.50 3.12
C THR A 37 6.36 -3.51 2.40
N VAL A 38 6.13 -3.71 1.11
CA VAL A 38 5.17 -2.94 0.30
C VAL A 38 3.93 -3.78 0.07
N TYR A 39 2.75 -3.19 0.16
CA TYR A 39 1.48 -3.92 0.09
C TYR A 39 0.36 -3.11 -0.54
N VAL A 40 -0.70 -3.82 -0.92
CA VAL A 40 -2.03 -3.27 -1.23
C VAL A 40 -3.09 -4.13 -0.56
N ARG A 41 -4.10 -3.49 0.04
CA ARG A 41 -5.13 -4.12 0.87
C ARG A 41 -6.45 -3.36 0.73
N SER A 42 -7.58 -4.00 1.07
CA SER A 42 -8.89 -3.33 1.11
C SER A 42 -9.03 -2.49 2.38
N TYR A 43 -9.51 -1.25 2.26
CA TYR A 43 -9.81 -0.39 3.42
C TYR A 43 -10.83 -1.04 4.39
N ASN A 44 -11.84 -1.72 3.83
CA ASN A 44 -12.95 -2.32 4.58
C ASN A 44 -12.73 -3.80 4.94
N ASN A 45 -11.53 -4.34 4.74
CA ASN A 45 -11.21 -5.79 4.84
C ASN A 45 -12.03 -6.68 3.93
N GLU A 46 -12.57 -6.12 2.86
CA GLU A 46 -13.08 -6.96 1.80
C GLU A 46 -11.92 -7.78 1.24
N LYS A 47 -12.22 -9.04 0.95
CA LYS A 47 -11.28 -9.96 0.34
C LYS A 47 -11.00 -9.50 -1.09
N LEU A 48 -9.86 -8.84 -1.30
CA LEU A 48 -9.47 -8.32 -2.61
C LEU A 48 -9.39 -9.44 -3.65
N SER A 49 -9.01 -10.65 -3.23
CA SER A 49 -8.96 -11.84 -4.09
C SER A 49 -10.30 -12.23 -4.74
N ASN A 50 -11.43 -11.65 -4.30
CA ASN A 50 -12.72 -11.82 -4.99
C ASN A 50 -12.70 -11.23 -6.40
N TYR A 51 -12.07 -10.07 -6.59
CA TYR A 51 -12.07 -9.34 -7.87
C TYR A 51 -10.66 -9.03 -8.40
N VAL A 52 -9.63 -9.09 -7.56
CA VAL A 52 -8.21 -9.01 -7.93
C VAL A 52 -7.66 -10.42 -8.11
N ARG A 53 -7.10 -10.69 -9.29
CA ARG A 53 -6.44 -11.96 -9.62
C ARG A 53 -4.99 -12.01 -9.17
N LYS A 54 -4.28 -10.89 -9.33
CA LYS A 54 -2.87 -10.78 -8.97
C LYS A 54 -2.44 -9.33 -8.89
N VAL A 55 -1.39 -9.07 -8.13
CA VAL A 55 -0.74 -7.76 -8.02
C VAL A 55 0.71 -7.91 -8.45
N GLN A 56 1.16 -6.99 -9.31
CA GLN A 56 2.55 -6.91 -9.74
C GLN A 56 3.19 -5.69 -9.09
N PHE A 57 4.29 -5.92 -8.37
CA PHE A 57 5.15 -4.89 -7.82
C PHE A 57 6.37 -4.77 -8.71
N LYS A 58 6.63 -3.57 -9.24
CA LYS A 58 7.89 -3.26 -9.90
C LYS A 58 8.71 -2.33 -9.02
N ILE A 59 9.84 -2.83 -8.57
CA ILE A 59 10.81 -2.17 -7.69
C ILE A 59 12.05 -1.74 -8.50
N HIS A 60 13.04 -1.13 -7.83
CA HIS A 60 14.25 -0.65 -8.48
C HIS A 60 15.01 -1.78 -9.21
N SER A 61 15.67 -1.46 -10.33
CA SER A 61 16.33 -2.44 -11.21
C SER A 61 17.52 -3.16 -10.58
N ASP A 62 18.06 -2.63 -9.48
CA ASP A 62 19.22 -3.21 -8.79
C ASP A 62 18.86 -4.48 -8.00
N TYR A 63 17.56 -4.69 -7.74
CA TYR A 63 17.08 -5.92 -7.14
C TYR A 63 17.15 -7.08 -8.13
N LYS A 64 17.52 -8.27 -7.64
CA LYS A 64 17.61 -9.48 -8.47
C LYS A 64 16.30 -9.83 -9.18
N ASN A 65 15.17 -9.58 -8.52
CA ASN A 65 13.84 -9.76 -9.09
C ASN A 65 13.05 -8.44 -9.01
N PRO A 66 13.28 -7.50 -9.94
CA PRO A 66 12.68 -6.18 -9.87
C PRO A 66 11.19 -6.17 -10.22
N ILE A 67 10.65 -7.27 -10.75
CA ILE A 67 9.22 -7.42 -11.03
C ILE A 67 8.72 -8.66 -10.28
N GLN A 68 8.02 -8.43 -9.18
CA GLN A 68 7.44 -9.49 -8.36
C GLN A 68 5.94 -9.55 -8.60
N VAL A 69 5.39 -10.75 -8.73
CA VAL A 69 3.96 -10.97 -8.97
C VAL A 69 3.41 -11.83 -7.85
N VAL A 70 2.40 -11.32 -7.15
CA VAL A 70 1.70 -12.00 -6.07
C VAL A 70 0.30 -12.34 -6.54
N GLU A 71 0.00 -13.65 -6.64
CA GLU A 71 -1.28 -14.15 -7.18
C GLU A 71 -2.29 -14.50 -6.09
N THR A 72 -1.87 -14.51 -4.83
CA THR A 72 -2.71 -14.86 -3.68
C THR A 72 -2.54 -13.84 -2.58
N GLU A 73 -3.66 -13.40 -2.01
CA GLU A 73 -3.70 -12.49 -0.86
C GLU A 73 -3.05 -13.16 0.37
N PRO A 74 -2.23 -12.45 1.18
CA PRO A 74 -1.96 -11.00 1.18
C PRO A 74 -1.09 -10.53 0.00
N TYR A 75 -1.48 -9.42 -0.63
CA TYR A 75 -0.75 -8.82 -1.74
C TYR A 75 0.38 -7.92 -1.23
N GLU A 76 1.49 -8.54 -0.85
CA GLU A 76 2.65 -7.84 -0.31
C GLU A 76 3.97 -8.48 -0.72
N ILE A 77 5.03 -7.67 -0.76
CA ILE A 77 6.40 -8.12 -0.96
C ILE A 77 7.28 -7.56 0.15
N THR A 78 8.21 -8.38 0.64
CA THR A 78 9.19 -7.97 1.66
C THR A 78 10.60 -8.12 1.11
N GLU A 79 11.37 -7.06 1.23
CA GLU A 79 12.75 -6.98 0.76
C GLU A 79 13.61 -6.22 1.78
N THR A 80 14.91 -6.12 1.51
CA THR A 80 15.83 -5.28 2.29
C THR A 80 16.47 -4.24 1.38
N GLY A 81 16.88 -3.10 1.93
CA GLY A 81 17.50 -2.05 1.14
C GLY A 81 17.99 -0.88 1.98
N TRP A 82 18.59 0.10 1.31
CA TRP A 82 19.07 1.34 1.91
C TRP A 82 18.50 2.60 1.23
N GLY A 83 18.00 2.46 0.01
CA GLY A 83 17.50 3.56 -0.81
C GLY A 83 15.99 3.60 -0.88
N GLU A 84 15.47 4.81 -1.04
CA GLU A 84 14.06 5.11 -1.28
C GLU A 84 13.82 5.28 -2.78
N PHE A 85 12.67 4.82 -3.28
CA PHE A 85 12.35 4.87 -4.71
C PHE A 85 10.85 4.68 -4.95
N HIS A 86 10.40 4.95 -6.18
CA HIS A 86 9.02 4.68 -6.58
C HIS A 86 8.81 3.20 -6.91
N VAL A 87 7.85 2.59 -6.24
CA VAL A 87 7.32 1.25 -6.51
C VAL A 87 6.06 1.38 -7.35
N GLN A 88 6.02 0.69 -8.49
CA GLN A 88 4.80 0.61 -9.30
C GLN A 88 4.00 -0.62 -8.85
N ILE A 89 2.76 -0.39 -8.39
CA ILE A 89 1.85 -1.43 -7.92
C ILE A 89 0.74 -1.55 -8.95
N LYS A 90 0.67 -2.69 -9.65
CA LYS A 90 -0.29 -2.92 -10.72
C LYS A 90 -1.25 -4.05 -10.36
N LEU A 91 -2.54 -3.74 -10.27
CA LEU A 91 -3.60 -4.69 -9.96
C LEU A 91 -4.19 -5.24 -11.25
N TYR A 92 -4.28 -6.56 -11.33
CA TYR A 92 -4.94 -7.29 -12.40
C TYR A 92 -6.21 -7.93 -11.87
N PHE A 93 -7.33 -7.72 -12.55
CA PHE A 93 -8.62 -8.26 -12.12
C PHE A 93 -8.85 -9.71 -12.60
N ILE A 94 -9.85 -10.37 -12.02
CA ILE A 94 -10.27 -11.75 -12.34
C ILE A 94 -10.76 -11.92 -13.78
N ASP A 95 -11.17 -10.82 -14.42
CA ASP A 95 -11.42 -10.77 -15.85
C ASP A 95 -10.30 -9.96 -16.53
N PRO A 96 -9.50 -10.56 -17.42
CA PRO A 96 -8.42 -9.87 -18.11
C PRO A 96 -8.92 -8.80 -19.10
N MET A 97 -10.21 -8.79 -19.43
CA MET A 97 -10.83 -7.75 -20.26
C MET A 97 -11.15 -6.48 -19.45
N GLU A 98 -11.14 -6.55 -18.11
CA GLU A 98 -11.25 -5.37 -17.25
C GLU A 98 -9.91 -4.64 -17.18
N ARG A 99 -9.94 -3.30 -17.23
CA ARG A 99 -8.73 -2.48 -17.28
C ARG A 99 -7.94 -2.60 -15.98
N GLN A 100 -6.63 -2.82 -16.07
CA GLN A 100 -5.74 -2.85 -14.90
C GLN A 100 -5.65 -1.47 -14.22
N VAL A 101 -5.44 -1.48 -12.90
CA VAL A 101 -5.14 -0.27 -12.11
C VAL A 101 -3.64 -0.21 -11.83
N LEU A 102 -3.07 1.00 -11.87
CA LEU A 102 -1.67 1.27 -11.59
C LEU A 102 -1.56 2.36 -10.53
N CYS A 103 -0.97 2.02 -9.40
CA CYS A 103 -0.61 2.95 -8.33
C CYS A 103 0.92 3.15 -8.34
N SER A 104 1.37 4.34 -7.94
CA SER A 104 2.79 4.67 -7.82
C SER A 104 3.07 5.11 -6.39
N HIS A 105 3.78 4.28 -5.63
CA HIS A 105 4.09 4.52 -4.23
C HIS A 105 5.55 4.92 -4.05
N TYR A 106 5.84 5.98 -3.29
CA TYR A 106 7.21 6.31 -2.92
C TYR A 106 7.59 5.59 -1.62
N LEU A 107 8.45 4.57 -1.72
CA LEU A 107 8.95 3.79 -0.60
C LEU A 107 9.74 4.68 0.35
N ALA A 108 9.24 4.88 1.57
CA ALA A 108 9.93 5.63 2.63
C ALA A 108 10.62 4.68 3.61
N LEU A 109 11.87 4.98 3.97
CA LEU A 109 12.67 4.17 4.90
C LEU A 109 13.04 4.91 6.18
N HIS A 110 13.05 6.25 6.15
CA HIS A 110 13.62 7.04 7.25
C HIS A 110 12.60 7.88 8.02
N GLN A 111 11.56 8.40 7.36
CA GLN A 111 10.58 9.29 7.97
C GLN A 111 9.18 9.17 7.33
N PRO A 112 8.11 9.44 8.09
CA PRO A 112 8.09 9.59 9.56
C PRO A 112 8.39 8.27 10.30
N GLU A 113 9.04 8.36 11.47
CA GLU A 113 9.37 7.20 12.31
C GLU A 113 8.40 7.16 13.50
N TYR A 114 7.75 6.01 13.67
CA TYR A 114 6.82 5.70 14.75
C TYR A 114 7.44 4.66 15.69
N SER A 115 6.79 4.41 16.82
CA SER A 115 7.19 3.39 17.77
C SER A 115 5.97 2.60 18.23
N ASP A 116 6.07 1.28 18.27
CA ASP A 116 4.99 0.44 18.79
C ASP A 116 4.95 0.48 20.34
N GLU A 117 3.97 -0.21 20.93
CA GLU A 117 3.83 -0.31 22.39
C GLU A 117 5.07 -0.90 23.10
N LYS A 118 5.93 -1.61 22.37
CA LYS A 118 7.17 -2.21 22.89
C LYS A 118 8.38 -1.29 22.71
N GLY A 119 8.21 -0.16 22.02
CA GLY A 119 9.27 0.79 21.68
C GLY A 119 10.06 0.41 20.42
N ASP A 120 9.60 -0.58 19.65
CA ASP A 120 10.23 -0.93 18.38
C ASP A 120 9.89 0.13 17.33
N LYS A 121 10.94 0.69 16.71
CA LYS A 121 10.83 1.78 15.74
C LYS A 121 10.55 1.27 14.34
N PHE A 122 9.61 1.92 13.66
CA PHE A 122 9.26 1.62 12.27
C PHE A 122 8.88 2.89 11.50
N VAL A 123 9.00 2.83 10.18
CA VAL A 123 8.45 3.82 9.26
C VAL A 123 7.23 3.23 8.60
N LEU A 124 6.14 3.98 8.56
CA LEU A 124 4.90 3.60 7.90
C LEU A 124 4.52 4.72 6.93
N LYS A 125 4.23 4.37 5.69
CA LYS A 125 3.76 5.32 4.70
C LYS A 125 2.67 4.67 3.86
N GLU A 126 1.44 5.06 4.13
CA GLU A 126 0.24 4.54 3.48
C GLU A 126 -0.48 5.62 2.69
N CYS A 127 -1.20 5.20 1.65
CA CYS A 127 -2.04 6.05 0.83
C CYS A 127 -3.40 5.38 0.66
N TYR A 128 -4.46 6.11 0.99
CA TYR A 128 -5.83 5.74 0.64
C TYR A 128 -6.09 6.07 -0.82
N ASP A 129 -6.79 5.18 -1.51
CA ASP A 129 -7.23 5.39 -2.88
C ASP A 129 -8.51 4.59 -3.15
N GLU A 130 -9.19 4.91 -4.24
CA GLU A 130 -10.46 4.31 -4.61
C GLU A 130 -10.40 3.73 -6.03
N ILE A 131 -10.65 2.43 -6.13
CA ILE A 131 -10.83 1.79 -7.43
C ILE A 131 -12.26 2.08 -7.89
N ILE A 132 -12.39 2.85 -8.96
CA ILE A 132 -13.68 3.18 -9.57
C ILE A 132 -13.91 2.27 -10.79
N PHE A 133 -14.87 1.36 -10.67
CA PHE A 133 -15.34 0.52 -11.77
C PHE A 133 -16.51 1.21 -12.48
N VAL A 134 -16.23 1.83 -13.63
CA VAL A 134 -17.25 2.46 -14.48
C VAL A 134 -17.76 1.45 -15.50
N ASN A 135 -19.06 1.16 -15.44
CA ASN A 135 -19.74 0.18 -16.28
C ASN A 135 -19.02 -1.18 -16.35
N PRO A 136 -18.74 -1.84 -15.20
CA PRO A 136 -17.91 -3.04 -15.14
C PRO A 136 -18.50 -4.19 -15.96
N LEU A 137 -17.64 -5.12 -16.37
CA LEU A 137 -18.09 -6.41 -16.90
C LEU A 137 -18.94 -7.14 -15.86
N ARG A 138 -19.98 -7.85 -16.30
CA ARG A 138 -20.90 -8.58 -15.41
C ARG A 138 -20.17 -9.47 -14.41
N LYS A 139 -19.12 -10.17 -14.85
CA LYS A 139 -18.26 -11.01 -13.99
C LYS A 139 -17.56 -10.21 -12.88
N ILE A 140 -17.08 -9.00 -13.20
CA ILE A 140 -16.45 -8.09 -12.23
C ILE A 140 -17.50 -7.54 -11.29
N TYR A 141 -18.64 -7.09 -11.82
CA TYR A 141 -19.78 -6.64 -11.03
C TYR A 141 -20.19 -7.67 -9.98
N ASP A 142 -20.46 -8.91 -10.40
CA ASP A 142 -20.86 -9.98 -9.50
C ASP A 142 -19.80 -10.20 -8.39
N ALA A 143 -18.51 -10.12 -8.75
CA ALA A 143 -17.41 -10.28 -7.81
C ALA A 143 -17.22 -9.12 -6.82
N ILE A 144 -17.40 -7.86 -7.26
CA ILE A 144 -17.27 -6.69 -6.38
C ILE A 144 -18.51 -6.50 -5.50
N THR A 145 -19.68 -7.02 -5.89
CA THR A 145 -20.89 -7.02 -5.05
C THR A 145 -20.97 -8.19 -4.08
N ASN A 146 -20.13 -9.22 -4.26
CA ASN A 146 -20.04 -10.35 -3.33
C ASN A 146 -19.05 -9.99 -2.19
N GLU A 147 -19.59 -9.47 -1.10
CA GLU A 147 -18.83 -9.04 0.07
C GLU A 147 -18.40 -10.25 0.91
N GLU A 148 -17.20 -10.79 0.63
CA GLU A 148 -16.49 -11.67 1.56
C GLU A 148 -15.44 -10.85 2.30
N PHE A 149 -15.31 -11.08 3.61
CA PHE A 149 -14.36 -10.37 4.46
C PHE A 149 -13.23 -11.30 4.92
N VAL A 150 -12.02 -10.75 5.07
CA VAL A 150 -10.87 -11.48 5.60
C VAL A 150 -10.89 -11.41 7.13
N ASP A 151 -10.71 -12.55 7.81
CA ASP A 151 -10.54 -12.59 9.27
C ASP A 151 -9.21 -11.91 9.67
N ARG A 152 -9.28 -10.89 10.52
CA ARG A 152 -8.19 -9.94 10.85
C ARG A 152 -7.10 -10.52 11.76
N THR A 153 -7.01 -11.84 11.93
CA THR A 153 -6.12 -12.45 12.93
C THR A 153 -4.63 -12.53 12.54
N ASN A 154 -4.22 -12.20 11.31
CA ASN A 154 -2.81 -11.97 10.91
C ASN A 154 -2.66 -11.60 9.42
N PRO A 155 -1.60 -10.87 8.96
CA PRO A 155 -0.56 -10.16 9.70
C PRO A 155 -0.52 -8.65 9.36
N ILE A 156 -0.14 -7.83 10.35
CA ILE A 156 -0.16 -6.36 10.37
C ILE A 156 -1.56 -5.80 10.66
N PRO A 157 -1.85 -5.49 11.94
CA PRO A 157 -2.98 -4.67 12.33
C PRO A 157 -2.93 -3.33 11.59
N TRP A 158 -4.05 -2.94 11.01
CA TRP A 158 -4.21 -1.64 10.39
C TRP A 158 -4.03 -0.54 11.44
N GLN A 159 -3.12 0.38 11.18
CA GLN A 159 -2.98 1.61 11.96
C GLN A 159 -3.30 2.84 11.13
N PHE A 160 -3.82 2.72 9.90
CA PHE A 160 -4.04 3.85 8.98
C PHE A 160 -4.72 5.09 9.61
N GLU A 161 -5.74 4.90 10.44
CA GLU A 161 -6.40 6.02 11.15
C GLU A 161 -5.54 6.62 12.26
N GLU A 162 -4.67 5.84 12.89
CA GLU A 162 -3.63 6.32 13.81
C GLU A 162 -2.51 7.02 13.04
N THR A 163 -2.09 6.46 11.91
CA THR A 163 -1.08 7.02 11.00
C THR A 163 -1.51 8.39 10.45
N ILE A 164 -2.76 8.56 10.01
CA ILE A 164 -3.27 9.87 9.58
C ILE A 164 -3.15 10.90 10.71
N LYS A 165 -3.57 10.53 11.92
CA LYS A 165 -3.51 11.46 13.06
C LYS A 165 -2.07 11.83 13.41
N GLU A 166 -1.20 10.84 13.46
CA GLU A 166 0.22 11.06 13.76
C GLU A 166 0.93 11.86 12.65
N ASP A 167 0.54 11.67 11.38
CA ASP A 167 1.03 12.47 10.24
C ASP A 167 0.57 13.92 10.31
N GLU A 168 -0.71 14.16 10.64
CA GLU A 168 -1.24 15.51 10.85
C GLU A 168 -0.50 16.22 12.00
N GLU A 169 -0.36 15.56 13.15
CA GLU A 169 0.38 16.11 14.30
C GLU A 169 1.85 16.40 13.95
N PHE A 170 2.50 15.51 13.18
CA PHE A 170 3.89 15.70 12.75
C PHE A 170 4.03 16.91 11.83
N LEU A 171 3.15 17.07 10.84
CA LEU A 171 3.16 18.22 9.94
C LEU A 171 2.91 19.54 10.67
N GLU A 172 1.99 19.56 11.64
CA GLU A 172 1.75 20.72 12.50
C GLU A 172 3.00 21.08 13.32
N SER A 173 3.71 20.09 13.85
CA SER A 173 4.95 20.32 14.61
C SER A 173 6.06 20.94 13.76
N LEU A 174 6.22 20.47 12.51
CA LEU A 174 7.19 21.02 11.56
C LEU A 174 6.84 22.45 11.18
N ALA A 175 5.55 22.73 10.93
CA ALA A 175 5.08 24.09 10.63
C ALA A 175 5.38 25.04 11.80
N ALA A 176 5.05 24.64 13.03
CA ALA A 176 5.31 25.44 14.24
C ALA A 176 6.82 25.68 14.49
N GLN A 177 7.67 24.69 14.17
CA GLN A 177 9.11 24.86 14.28
C GLN A 177 9.65 25.84 13.23
N SER A 178 9.15 25.77 11.99
CA SER A 178 9.55 26.70 10.94
C SER A 178 9.13 28.15 11.23
N GLU A 179 7.95 28.36 11.83
CA GLU A 179 7.47 29.69 12.22
C GLU A 179 8.35 30.33 13.30
N LYS A 180 8.77 29.53 14.31
CA LYS A 180 9.71 29.99 15.35
C LYS A 180 11.06 30.39 14.78
N GLU A 181 11.60 29.60 13.86
CA GLU A 181 12.89 29.92 13.21
C GLU A 181 12.82 31.21 12.39
N VAL A 182 11.66 31.51 11.78
CA VAL A 182 11.43 32.78 11.07
C VAL A 182 11.33 33.96 12.03
N GLU A 183 10.66 33.80 13.17
CA GLU A 183 10.55 34.85 14.19
C GLU A 183 11.91 35.20 14.84
N GLU A 184 12.79 34.21 15.04
CA GLU A 184 14.13 34.44 15.59
C GLU A 184 15.08 35.18 14.61
N LEU A 185 14.72 35.29 13.34
CA LEU A 185 15.50 35.96 12.29
C LEU A 185 15.09 37.42 12.03
N ILE A 186 14.05 37.94 12.68
CA ILE A 186 13.52 39.31 12.56
C ILE A 186 13.89 40.15 13.78
#